data_AF-A0A3S4UR94-F1
#
_entry.id   AF-A0A3S4UR94-F1
#
_cell.length_a   1.000
_cell.length_b   1.000
_cell.length_c   1.000
_cell.angle_alpha   90.00
_cell.angle_beta   90.00
_cell.angle_gamma   90.00
#
_symmetry.space_group_name_H-M   'P 1'
#
loop_
_entity.id
_entity.type
_entity.pdbx_description
1 polymer ?
#
loop_
_entity_poly.entity_id
_entity_poly.type
_entity_poly.pdbx_seq_one_letter_code
_entity_poly.pdbx_strand_id
1 'polypeptide(L)' 'MTKLIRAICLEEPNKVSVKEVMYPQKGNNDVLIQVESMGICGSDIGAYRGTNPLVTYPRILGHEIVGKL' A
#
# COMPACT_ATOMS: atom_id res chain seq x y z
N MET A 1 6.96 -1.77 -22.18
CA MET A 1 6.24 -2.80 -21.43
C MET A 1 6.02 -2.30 -20.02
N THR A 2 4.77 -2.06 -19.62
CA THR A 2 4.44 -1.66 -18.25
C THR A 2 4.56 -2.87 -17.34
N LYS A 3 5.53 -2.83 -16.42
CA LYS A 3 5.77 -3.88 -15.44
C LYS A 3 4.65 -3.85 -14.39
N LEU A 4 4.19 -5.01 -13.95
CA LEU A 4 3.26 -5.15 -12.83
C LEU A 4 4.03 -5.52 -11.55
N ILE A 5 3.51 -5.08 -10.40
CA ILE A 5 3.98 -5.45 -9.07
C ILE A 5 2.80 -5.84 -8.20
N ARG A 6 3.05 -6.55 -7.10
CA ARG A 6 2.02 -6.93 -6.14
C ARG A 6 1.92 -5.90 -5.02
N ALA A 7 0.71 -5.56 -4.62
CA ALA A 7 0.42 -4.67 -3.49
C ALA A 7 -0.75 -5.21 -2.67
N ILE A 8 -0.78 -4.89 -1.38
CA ILE A 8 -1.92 -5.17 -0.50
C ILE A 8 -2.92 -4.03 -0.66
N CYS A 9 -4.06 -4.33 -1.27
CA CYS A 9 -5.12 -3.38 -1.58
C CYS A 9 -6.34 -3.62 -0.70
N LEU A 10 -6.73 -2.59 0.04
CA LEU A 10 -7.97 -2.50 0.79
C LEU A 10 -9.02 -1.76 -0.05
N GLU A 11 -10.00 -2.49 -0.58
CA GLU A 11 -11.00 -1.94 -1.50
C GLU A 11 -12.15 -1.24 -0.79
N GLU A 12 -12.58 -1.81 0.33
CA GLU A 12 -13.63 -1.34 1.22
C GLU A 12 -13.44 -2.05 2.59
N PRO A 13 -14.12 -1.62 3.66
CA PRO A 13 -14.01 -2.29 4.96
C PRO A 13 -14.22 -3.81 4.84
N ASN A 14 -13.36 -4.56 5.52
CA ASN A 14 -13.27 -6.03 5.54
C ASN A 14 -12.81 -6.69 4.23
N LYS A 15 -12.51 -5.92 3.17
CA LYS A 15 -12.13 -6.45 1.85
C LYS A 15 -10.71 -6.07 1.47
N VAL A 16 -9.77 -6.91 1.90
CA VAL A 16 -8.34 -6.79 1.58
C VAL A 16 -7.93 -7.91 0.63
N SER A 17 -7.10 -7.59 -0.36
CA SER A 17 -6.59 -8.55 -1.34
C SER A 17 -5.18 -8.15 -1.80
N VAL A 18 -4.39 -9.13 -2.22
CA VAL A 18 -3.17 -8.85 -2.98
C VAL A 18 -3.57 -8.64 -4.44
N LYS A 19 -3.21 -7.50 -5.01
CA LYS A 19 -3.49 -7.16 -6.41
C LYS A 19 -2.22 -6.88 -7.19
N GLU A 20 -2.28 -7.14 -8.49
CA GLU A 20 -1.31 -6.61 -9.43
C GLU A 20 -1.62 -5.14 -9.72
N VAL A 21 -0.63 -4.28 -9.55
CA VAL A 21 -0.72 -2.85 -9.82
C VAL A 21 0.41 -2.43 -10.74
N MET A 22 0.21 -1.31 -11.43
CA MET A 22 1.19 -0.75 -12.33
C MET A 22 2.46 -0.38 -11.55
N TYR A 23 3.63 -0.69 -12.13
CA TYR A 23 4.89 -0.22 -11.58
C TYR A 23 4.87 1.31 -11.50
N PRO A 24 5.13 1.88 -10.30
CA PRO A 24 4.99 3.32 -10.09
C PRO A 24 6.01 4.08 -10.93
N GLN A 25 5.58 5.22 -11.47
CA GLN A 25 6.47 6.17 -12.12
C GLN A 25 6.86 7.23 -11.08
N LYS A 26 8.17 7.46 -10.93
CA LYS A 26 8.70 8.47 -10.02
C LYS A 26 8.78 9.83 -10.74
N GLY A 27 8.37 10.90 -10.06
CA GLY A 27 8.66 12.27 -10.49
C GLY A 27 10.12 12.66 -10.28
N ASN A 28 10.45 13.91 -10.57
CA ASN A 28 11.81 14.44 -10.46
C ASN A 28 12.33 14.43 -9.02
N ASN A 29 11.44 14.64 -8.05
CA ASN A 29 11.78 14.73 -6.62
C ASN A 29 11.36 13.48 -5.83
N ASP A 30 10.90 12.44 -6.53
CA ASP A 30 10.47 11.21 -5.90
C ASP A 30 11.61 10.20 -5.86
N VAL A 31 11.62 9.42 -4.80
CA VAL A 31 12.46 8.24 -4.65
C VAL A 31 11.59 7.02 -4.89
N LEU A 32 12.12 6.09 -5.69
CA LEU A 32 11.49 4.80 -5.88
C LEU A 32 12.18 3.78 -4.97
N ILE A 33 11.39 3.10 -4.14
CA ILE A 33 11.91 2.13 -3.17
C ILE A 33 11.39 0.74 -3.54
N GLN A 34 12.30 -0.20 -3.72
CA GLN A 34 11.97 -1.62 -3.72
C GLN A 34 11.75 -2.07 -2.27
N VAL A 35 10.47 -2.18 -1.90
CA VAL A 35 10.05 -2.63 -0.56
C VAL A 35 10.53 -4.07 -0.32
N GLU A 36 11.28 -4.28 0.76
CA GLU A 36 11.77 -5.60 1.19
C GLU A 36 10.94 -6.16 2.34
N SER A 37 10.45 -5.30 3.23
CA SER A 37 9.59 -5.69 4.35
C SER A 37 8.70 -4.53 4.80
N MET A 38 7.58 -4.89 5.43
CA MET A 38 6.55 -3.98 5.91
C MET A 38 6.07 -4.43 7.30
N GLY A 39 5.91 -3.48 8.22
CA GLY A 39 5.19 -3.67 9.49
C GLY A 39 3.68 -3.54 9.32
N ILE A 40 2.93 -4.17 10.21
CA ILE A 40 1.47 -3.97 10.34
C ILE A 40 1.23 -3.19 11.62
N CYS A 41 0.63 -2.02 11.49
CA CYS A 41 0.26 -1.17 12.61
C CYS A 41 -1.19 -1.42 13.05
N GLY A 42 -1.52 -1.06 14.29
CA GLY A 42 -2.92 -1.09 14.76
C GLY A 42 -3.84 -0.19 13.93
N SER A 43 -3.31 0.88 13.33
CA SER A 43 -4.06 1.79 12.44
C SER A 43 -4.48 1.10 11.13
N ASP A 44 -3.71 0.11 10.63
CA ASP A 44 -4.08 -0.70 9.47
C ASP A 44 -5.27 -1.61 9.78
N ILE A 45 -5.39 -2.09 11.03
CA ILE A 45 -6.56 -2.84 11.50
C ILE A 45 -7.78 -1.91 11.59
N GLY A 46 -7.58 -0.69 12.09
CA GLY A 46 -8.62 0.34 12.11
C GLY A 46 -9.12 0.69 10.70
N ALA A 47 -8.21 0.77 9.74
CA ALA A 47 -8.49 0.91 8.31
C ALA A 47 -9.28 -0.31 7.81
N TYR A 48 -8.78 -1.53 8.00
CA TYR A 48 -9.47 -2.75 7.57
C TYR A 48 -10.92 -2.82 8.10
N ARG A 49 -11.17 -2.41 9.34
CA ARG A 49 -12.51 -2.43 9.95
C ARG A 49 -13.42 -1.25 9.56
N GLY A 50 -12.93 -0.25 8.81
CA GLY A 50 -13.73 0.94 8.50
C GLY A 50 -13.88 1.93 9.65
N THR A 51 -13.06 1.81 10.70
CA THR A 51 -13.16 2.62 11.93
C THR A 51 -12.17 3.77 11.98
N ASN A 52 -11.18 3.80 11.09
CA ASN A 52 -10.19 4.87 11.01
C ASN A 52 -10.73 6.01 10.12
N PRO A 53 -11.08 7.20 10.69
CA PRO A 53 -11.67 8.29 9.93
C PRO A 53 -10.69 8.98 8.97
N LEU A 54 -9.39 8.68 9.07
CA LEU A 54 -8.35 9.26 8.21
C LEU A 54 -8.11 8.45 6.93
N VAL A 55 -8.78 7.30 6.77
CA VAL A 55 -8.58 6.41 5.63
C VAL A 55 -9.69 6.58 4.60
N THR A 56 -9.29 6.75 3.34
CA THR A 56 -10.17 6.66 2.17
C THR A 56 -9.90 5.37 1.41
N TYR A 57 -10.92 4.88 0.72
CA TYR A 57 -10.86 3.65 -0.08
C TYR A 57 -11.01 3.98 -1.58
N PRO A 58 -10.42 3.20 -2.49
CA PRO A 58 -9.49 2.10 -2.22
C PRO A 58 -8.11 2.59 -1.75
N ARG A 59 -7.40 1.77 -0.99
CA ARG A 59 -6.09 2.11 -0.40
C ARG A 59 -5.08 0.98 -0.56
N ILE A 60 -3.86 1.31 -0.97
CA ILE A 60 -2.70 0.42 -0.77
C ILE A 60 -2.20 0.63 0.66
N LEU A 61 -2.13 -0.46 1.44
CA LEU A 61 -1.65 -0.41 2.82
C LEU A 61 -0.12 -0.41 2.91
N GLY A 62 0.41 -0.08 4.09
CA GLY A 62 1.85 -0.07 4.38
C GLY A 62 2.40 1.34 4.56
N HIS A 63 2.52 1.75 5.82
CA HIS A 63 3.16 3.02 6.22
C HIS A 63 4.41 2.79 7.09
N GLU A 64 4.77 1.54 7.35
CA GLU A 64 5.95 1.12 8.08
C GLU A 64 6.78 0.22 7.14
N ILE A 65 7.68 0.79 6.34
CA ILE A 65 8.43 0.03 5.32
C ILE A 65 9.94 0.15 5.48
N VAL A 66 10.65 -0.89 5.04
CA VAL A 66 12.09 -0.87 4.77
C VAL A 66 12.34 -1.43 3.37
N GLY A 67 13.34 -0.88 2.68
CA GLY A 67 13.66 -1.32 1.33
C GLY A 67 14.95 -0.71 0.80
N LYS A 68 15.19 -0.96 -0.48
CA LYS A 68 16.35 -0.48 -1.23
C LYS A 68 15.93 0.54 -2.28
N LEU A 69 16.83 1.46 -2.60
CA LEU A 69 16.70 2.37 -3.74
C LEU A 69 16.86 1.61 -5.06
#